data_AF-A0A7E5VIC2-F1
#
_entry.id   AF-A0A7E5VIC2-F1
#
_cell.length_a   1.000
_cell.length_b   1.000
_cell.length_c   1.000
_cell.angle_alpha   90.00
_cell.angle_beta   90.00
_cell.angle_gamma   90.00
#
_symmetry.space_group_name_H-M   'P 1'
#
loop_
_entity.id
_entity.type
_entity.pdbx_description
1 polymer ?
#
loop_
_entity_poly.entity_id
_entity_poly.type
_entity_poly.pdbx_seq_one_letter_code
_entity_poly.pdbx_strand_id
1 'polypeptide(L)'
;MTNTVSLVVAFSLLINEVHVLFDSSILQNKFFTSNLVYLLSVCLIIRKFNLLPQVLWKKSAAVCYMLEIPISMIILEVFLFYLWKHVQDYLLFNADGILVHLAEERGLEWLVCHYCCGQSNCTAIFADIALKFLSFAMLLVVCFFVKSK
;
A
#
# COMPACT_ATOMS: atom_id res chain seq x y z
N MET A 1 -10.54 11.39 16.58
CA MET A 1 -9.84 10.37 15.79
C MET A 1 -10.63 10.21 14.51
N THR A 2 -10.00 9.91 13.38
CA THR A 2 -10.74 9.58 12.15
C THR A 2 -11.69 8.43 12.41
N ASN A 3 -12.90 8.49 11.88
CA ASN A 3 -13.87 7.44 12.13
C ASN A 3 -13.43 6.13 11.47
N THR A 4 -13.52 5.02 12.21
CA THR A 4 -13.20 3.70 11.63
C THR A 4 -14.21 3.32 10.55
N VAL A 5 -15.47 3.77 10.69
CA VAL A 5 -16.51 3.53 9.69
C VAL A 5 -16.22 4.27 8.39
N SER A 6 -15.77 5.53 8.44
CA SER A 6 -15.44 6.29 7.22
C SER A 6 -14.23 5.71 6.49
N LEU A 7 -13.22 5.23 7.24
CA LEU A 7 -12.08 4.52 6.66
C LEU A 7 -12.47 3.19 6.02
N VAL A 8 -13.32 2.39 6.67
CA VAL A 8 -13.82 1.13 6.10
C VAL A 8 -14.63 1.39 4.85
N VAL A 9 -15.52 2.38 4.86
CA VAL A 9 -16.32 2.75 3.69
C VAL A 9 -15.43 3.24 2.55
N ALA A 10 -14.46 4.12 2.81
CA ALA A 10 -13.50 4.60 1.81
C ALA A 10 -12.68 3.44 1.22
N PHE A 11 -12.23 2.50 2.07
CA PHE A 11 -11.47 1.33 1.64
C PHE A 11 -12.34 0.37 0.81
N SER A 12 -13.58 0.12 1.21
CA SER A 12 -14.54 -0.69 0.44
C SER A 12 -14.90 -0.06 -0.91
N LEU A 13 -15.04 1.27 -0.97
CA LEU A 13 -15.27 1.99 -2.23
C LEU A 13 -14.07 1.82 -3.17
N LEU A 14 -12.85 1.95 -2.67
CA LEU A 14 -11.64 1.73 -3.47
C LEU A 14 -11.48 0.29 -3.97
N ILE A 15 -11.86 -0.72 -3.16
CA ILE A 15 -11.86 -2.12 -3.60
C ILE A 15 -12.89 -2.36 -4.70
N ASN A 16 -14.04 -1.67 -4.63
CA ASN A 16 -15.11 -1.74 -5.63
C ASN A 16 -14.88 -0.78 -6.81
N GLU A 17 -13.63 -0.39 -7.08
CA GLU A 17 -13.23 0.43 -8.23
C GLU A 17 -13.88 1.82 -8.28
N VAL A 18 -14.38 2.32 -7.15
CA VAL A 18 -14.81 3.71 -7.05
C VAL A 18 -13.58 4.55 -6.78
N HIS A 19 -13.18 5.34 -7.77
CA HIS A 19 -12.04 6.24 -7.68
C HIS A 19 -12.47 7.70 -7.82
N VAL A 20 -11.75 8.60 -7.14
CA VAL A 20 -12.04 10.04 -7.11
C VAL A 20 -11.08 10.84 -7.98
N LEU A 21 -9.78 10.52 -7.96
CA LEU A 21 -8.73 11.31 -8.62
C LEU A 21 -7.98 10.55 -9.70
N PHE A 22 -7.66 9.27 -9.45
CA PHE A 22 -6.75 8.51 -10.31
C PHE A 22 -7.42 7.27 -10.92
N ASP A 23 -6.95 6.90 -12.11
CA ASP A 23 -7.53 5.82 -12.89
C ASP A 23 -7.47 4.45 -12.18
N SER A 24 -8.51 3.65 -12.41
CA SER A 24 -8.83 2.38 -11.72
C SER A 24 -7.80 1.25 -11.89
N SER A 25 -6.91 1.38 -12.86
CA SER A 25 -5.96 0.34 -13.27
C SER A 25 -4.89 -0.04 -12.21
N ILE A 26 -4.74 0.75 -11.14
CA ILE A 26 -3.68 0.52 -10.14
C ILE A 26 -4.02 -0.64 -9.20
N LEU A 27 -5.31 -0.83 -8.89
CA LEU A 27 -5.76 -1.98 -8.08
C LEU A 27 -5.91 -3.25 -8.91
N GLN A 28 -6.21 -3.17 -10.22
CA GLN A 28 -6.20 -4.33 -11.10
C GLN A 28 -4.78 -4.86 -11.45
N ASN A 29 -3.73 -4.21 -10.93
CA ASN A 29 -2.36 -4.58 -11.23
C ASN A 29 -1.98 -5.94 -10.60
N LYS A 30 -0.96 -6.61 -11.15
CA LYS A 30 -0.48 -7.95 -10.77
C LYS A 30 -0.15 -8.10 -9.27
N PHE A 31 0.00 -6.97 -8.57
CA PHE A 31 0.38 -6.86 -7.16
C PHE A 31 -0.80 -6.51 -6.22
N PHE A 32 -2.05 -6.81 -6.59
CA PHE A 32 -3.26 -6.50 -5.82
C PHE A 32 -3.13 -6.79 -4.31
N THR A 33 -2.66 -7.98 -3.92
CA THR A 33 -2.49 -8.37 -2.51
C THR A 33 -1.55 -7.42 -1.77
N SER A 34 -0.44 -7.04 -2.40
CA SER A 34 0.54 -6.12 -1.83
C SER A 34 -0.03 -4.71 -1.68
N ASN A 35 -0.86 -4.27 -2.65
CA ASN A 35 -1.55 -2.98 -2.62
C ASN A 35 -2.54 -2.92 -1.44
N LEU A 36 -3.31 -3.99 -1.21
CA LEU A 36 -4.24 -4.07 -0.10
C LEU A 36 -3.55 -4.00 1.26
N VAL A 37 -2.45 -4.76 1.43
CA VAL A 37 -1.67 -4.75 2.67
C VAL A 37 -1.09 -3.35 2.93
N TYR A 38 -0.59 -2.70 1.88
CA TYR A 38 -0.11 -1.32 1.97
C TYR A 38 -1.23 -0.35 2.36
N LEU A 39 -2.39 -0.39 1.68
CA LEU A 39 -3.53 0.48 1.99
C LEU A 39 -4.04 0.27 3.43
N LEU A 40 -4.08 -0.97 3.92
CA LEU A 40 -4.39 -1.27 5.32
C LEU A 40 -3.41 -0.60 6.28
N SER A 41 -2.11 -0.63 5.97
CA SER A 41 -1.10 0.08 6.77
C SER A 41 -1.34 1.59 6.78
N VAL A 42 -1.70 2.19 5.64
CA VAL A 42 -2.03 3.62 5.54
C VAL A 42 -3.31 3.95 6.33
N CYS A 43 -4.36 3.12 6.25
CA CYS A 43 -5.57 3.26 7.05
C CYS A 43 -5.28 3.30 8.56
N LEU A 44 -4.38 2.44 9.05
CA LEU A 44 -3.98 2.43 10.46
C LEU A 44 -3.27 3.72 10.87
N ILE A 45 -2.45 4.29 9.98
CA ILE A 45 -1.81 5.60 10.19
C ILE A 45 -2.88 6.69 10.24
N ILE A 46 -3.75 6.78 9.23
CA ILE A 46 -4.79 7.82 9.12
C ILE A 46 -5.73 7.81 10.34
N ARG A 47 -6.04 6.61 10.88
CA ARG A 47 -6.86 6.47 12.08
C ARG A 47 -6.30 7.22 13.30
N LYS A 48 -4.97 7.33 13.41
CA LYS A 48 -4.31 8.04 14.53
C LYS A 48 -4.35 9.56 14.36
N PHE A 49 -4.52 10.07 13.14
CA PHE A 49 -4.65 11.51 12.89
C PHE A 49 -6.12 11.94 12.96
N ASN A 50 -6.38 13.22 13.20
CA ASN A 50 -7.71 13.80 13.05
C ASN A 50 -7.78 14.49 11.70
N LEU A 51 -8.48 13.90 10.73
CA LEU A 51 -8.68 14.54 9.43
C LEU A 51 -9.53 15.81 9.54
N LEU A 52 -10.50 15.83 10.46
CA LEU A 52 -11.38 16.95 10.70
C LEU A 52 -11.28 17.44 12.16
N PRO A 53 -11.31 18.77 12.39
CA PRO A 53 -11.30 19.31 13.74
C PRO A 53 -12.55 18.91 14.52
N GLN A 54 -12.38 18.55 15.80
CA GLN A 54 -13.46 18.07 16.68
C GLN A 54 -14.60 19.09 16.87
N VAL A 55 -14.33 20.37 16.62
CA VAL A 55 -15.32 21.44 16.71
C VAL A 55 -16.41 21.29 15.64
N LEU A 56 -16.06 20.82 14.43
CA LEU A 56 -17.02 20.62 13.33
C LEU A 56 -17.97 19.44 13.62
N TRP A 57 -17.46 18.39 14.27
CA TRP A 57 -18.25 17.22 14.66
C TRP A 57 -19.39 17.55 15.63
N LYS A 58 -19.21 18.55 16.51
CA LYS A 58 -20.25 18.99 17.45
C LYS A 58 -21.41 19.74 16.78
N LYS A 59 -21.20 20.35 15.61
CA LYS A 59 -22.22 21.12 14.90
C LYS A 59 -23.00 20.28 13.90
N SER A 60 -22.34 19.39 13.17
CA SER A 60 -22.99 18.57 12.13
C SER A 60 -22.25 17.26 11.87
N ALA A 61 -22.51 16.25 12.71
CA ALA A 61 -21.88 14.94 12.58
C ALA A 61 -22.09 14.30 11.19
N ALA A 62 -23.32 14.37 10.64
CA ALA A 62 -23.64 13.79 9.34
C ALA A 62 -22.83 14.42 8.17
N VAL A 63 -22.68 15.75 8.17
CA VAL A 63 -21.91 16.47 7.15
C VAL A 63 -20.41 16.16 7.29
N CYS A 64 -19.92 16.02 8.53
CA CYS A 64 -18.54 15.60 8.77
C CYS A 64 -18.27 14.20 8.23
N TYR A 65 -19.18 13.23 8.40
CA TYR A 65 -19.05 11.90 7.80
C TYR A 65 -19.01 11.94 6.27
N MET A 66 -19.91 12.71 5.66
CA MET A 66 -19.95 12.88 4.19
C MET A 66 -18.69 13.52 3.61
N LEU A 67 -17.97 14.32 4.40
CA LEU A 67 -16.67 14.90 4.02
C LEU A 67 -15.50 13.97 4.34
N GLU A 68 -15.55 13.25 5.45
CA GLU A 68 -14.43 12.39 5.89
C GLU A 68 -14.20 11.21 4.95
N ILE A 69 -15.26 10.64 4.37
CA ILE A 69 -15.17 9.54 3.39
C ILE A 69 -14.38 9.95 2.13
N PRO A 70 -14.77 10.99 1.35
CA PRO A 70 -14.04 11.38 0.16
C PRO A 70 -12.63 11.88 0.47
N ILE A 71 -12.43 12.57 1.60
CA ILE A 71 -11.08 12.96 2.03
C ILE A 71 -10.21 11.72 2.29
N SER A 72 -10.75 10.71 2.98
CA SER A 72 -10.03 9.46 3.23
C SER A 72 -9.71 8.72 1.93
N MET A 73 -10.64 8.67 0.98
CA MET A 73 -10.39 8.10 -0.35
C MET A 73 -9.27 8.83 -1.08
N ILE A 74 -9.32 10.17 -1.14
CA ILE A 74 -8.29 10.99 -1.78
C ILE A 74 -6.92 10.70 -1.18
N ILE A 75 -6.82 10.65 0.15
CA ILE A 75 -5.54 10.35 0.81
C ILE A 75 -5.07 8.95 0.44
N LEU A 76 -5.93 7.93 0.52
CA LEU A 76 -5.57 6.56 0.17
C LEU A 76 -5.10 6.43 -1.28
N GLU A 77 -5.77 7.09 -2.22
CA GLU A 77 -5.37 7.14 -3.63
C GLU A 77 -4.02 7.83 -3.82
N VAL A 78 -3.78 8.96 -3.15
CA VAL A 78 -2.50 9.68 -3.22
C VAL A 78 -1.36 8.82 -2.69
N PHE A 79 -1.55 8.14 -1.56
CA PHE A 79 -0.54 7.23 -1.02
C PHE A 79 -0.29 6.05 -1.96
N LEU A 80 -1.34 5.49 -2.56
CA LEU A 80 -1.19 4.40 -3.52
C LEU A 80 -0.44 4.84 -4.79
N PHE A 81 -0.80 6.00 -5.36
CA PHE A 81 -0.26 6.48 -6.63
C PHE A 81 1.14 7.08 -6.50
N TYR A 82 1.37 7.93 -5.50
CA TYR A 82 2.64 8.67 -5.39
C TYR A 82 3.72 7.94 -4.62
N LEU A 83 3.34 7.13 -3.63
CA LEU A 83 4.32 6.41 -2.81
C LEU A 83 4.42 4.96 -3.28
N TRP A 84 3.32 4.21 -3.23
CA TRP A 84 3.41 2.77 -3.45
C TRP A 84 3.73 2.40 -4.89
N LYS A 85 3.07 3.02 -5.87
CA LYS A 85 3.36 2.78 -7.29
C LYS A 85 4.80 3.14 -7.65
N HIS A 86 5.34 4.23 -7.11
CA HIS A 86 6.76 4.57 -7.31
C HIS A 86 7.70 3.49 -6.75
N VAL A 87 7.38 2.93 -5.59
CA VAL A 87 8.15 1.80 -5.03
C VAL A 87 8.05 0.56 -5.93
N GLN A 88 6.85 0.27 -6.46
CA GLN A 88 6.65 -0.84 -7.40
C GLN A 88 7.46 -0.67 -8.68
N ASP A 89 7.35 0.49 -9.32
CA ASP A 89 8.04 0.80 -10.57
C ASP A 89 9.56 0.79 -10.36
N TYR A 90 10.04 1.35 -9.25
CA TYR A 90 11.47 1.32 -8.90
C TYR A 90 11.98 -0.10 -8.68
N LEU A 91 11.23 -0.93 -7.96
CA LEU A 91 11.64 -2.29 -7.66
C LEU A 91 11.62 -3.18 -8.90
N LEU A 92 10.62 -3.00 -9.79
CA LEU A 92 10.57 -3.66 -11.09
C LEU A 92 11.73 -3.25 -11.99
N PHE A 93 12.02 -1.95 -12.07
CA PHE A 93 13.09 -1.43 -12.92
C PHE A 93 14.48 -1.94 -12.48
N ASN A 94 14.70 -2.09 -11.17
CA ASN A 94 15.98 -2.52 -10.61
C ASN A 94 16.03 -4.02 -10.28
N ALA A 95 14.97 -4.80 -10.56
CA ALA A 95 14.88 -6.21 -10.16
C ALA A 95 16.06 -7.05 -10.67
N ASP A 96 16.43 -6.87 -11.94
CA ASP A 96 17.58 -7.56 -12.55
C ASP A 96 18.89 -7.21 -11.86
N GLY A 97 19.15 -5.91 -11.64
CA GLY A 97 20.37 -5.47 -10.98
C GLY A 97 20.48 -5.97 -9.53
N ILE A 98 19.37 -5.98 -8.80
CA ILE A 98 19.30 -6.51 -7.44
C ILE A 98 19.58 -8.02 -7.43
N LEU A 99 19.01 -8.77 -8.37
CA LEU A 99 19.22 -10.22 -8.50
C LEU A 99 20.69 -10.55 -8.81
N VAL A 100 21.34 -9.79 -9.70
CA VAL A 100 22.77 -9.97 -10.03
C VAL A 100 23.64 -9.67 -8.80
N HIS A 101 23.41 -8.56 -8.10
CA HIS A 101 24.15 -8.25 -6.87
C HIS A 101 23.96 -9.30 -5.76
N LEU A 102 22.75 -9.86 -5.62
CA LEU A 102 22.48 -10.93 -4.65
C LEU A 102 23.25 -12.22 -4.99
N ALA A 103 23.36 -12.57 -6.27
CA ALA A 103 24.15 -13.71 -6.70
C ALA A 103 25.65 -13.48 -6.47
N GLU A 104 26.18 -12.38 -7.01
CA GLU A 104 27.62 -12.15 -7.10
C GLU A 104 28.25 -11.69 -5.78
N GLU A 105 27.61 -10.77 -5.05
CA GLU A 105 28.22 -10.15 -3.86
C GLU A 105 27.82 -10.81 -2.55
N ARG A 106 26.65 -11.45 -2.51
CA ARG A 106 26.10 -12.06 -1.28
C ARG A 106 26.15 -13.59 -1.28
N GLY A 107 26.58 -14.21 -2.40
CA GLY A 107 26.66 -15.67 -2.54
C GLY A 107 25.30 -16.37 -2.44
N LEU A 108 24.20 -15.66 -2.74
CA LEU A 108 22.83 -16.17 -2.67
C LEU A 108 22.39 -16.78 -4.01
N GLU A 109 23.32 -17.46 -4.70
CA GLU A 109 23.07 -18.11 -6.00
C GLU A 109 21.93 -19.13 -5.93
N TRP A 110 21.78 -19.82 -4.79
CA TRP A 110 20.69 -20.77 -4.56
C TRP A 110 19.31 -20.12 -4.64
N LEU A 111 19.19 -18.88 -4.17
CA LEU A 111 17.95 -18.11 -4.16
C LEU A 111 17.60 -17.69 -5.60
N VAL A 112 18.61 -17.20 -6.32
CA VAL A 112 18.46 -16.81 -7.73
C VAL A 112 18.11 -18.02 -8.59
N CYS A 113 18.77 -19.17 -8.41
CA CYS A 113 18.38 -20.37 -9.15
C CYS A 113 16.99 -20.87 -8.73
N HIS A 114 16.59 -20.79 -7.46
CA HIS A 114 15.23 -21.17 -7.06
C HIS A 114 14.15 -20.33 -7.78
N TYR A 115 14.42 -19.04 -8.02
CA TYR A 115 13.48 -18.15 -8.70
C TYR A 115 13.62 -18.15 -10.23
N CYS A 116 14.81 -18.39 -10.78
CA CYS A 116 15.11 -18.25 -12.20
C CYS A 116 15.30 -19.58 -12.95
N CYS A 117 15.68 -20.68 -12.29
CA CYS A 117 15.98 -21.94 -12.98
C CYS A 117 14.68 -22.54 -13.56
N GLY A 118 14.56 -22.50 -14.90
CA GLY A 118 13.41 -23.02 -15.65
C GLY A 118 12.27 -22.02 -15.88
N GLN A 119 12.43 -20.74 -15.51
CA GLN A 119 11.40 -19.71 -15.71
C GLN A 119 11.93 -18.50 -16.47
N SER A 120 11.20 -18.06 -17.49
CA SER A 120 11.55 -16.87 -18.28
C SER A 120 11.21 -15.55 -17.58
N ASN A 121 10.40 -15.58 -16.52
CA ASN A 121 9.84 -14.40 -15.85
C ASN A 121 10.37 -14.19 -14.42
N CYS A 122 11.64 -14.55 -14.18
CA CYS A 122 12.24 -14.52 -12.85
C CYS A 122 12.16 -13.15 -12.15
N THR A 123 12.40 -12.08 -12.91
CA THR A 123 12.36 -10.69 -12.43
C THR A 123 11.00 -10.32 -11.86
N ALA A 124 9.93 -10.67 -12.56
CA ALA A 124 8.57 -10.39 -12.13
C ALA A 124 8.18 -11.17 -10.87
N ILE A 125 8.73 -12.38 -10.69
CA ILE A 125 8.48 -13.21 -9.50
C ILE A 125 9.24 -12.67 -8.31
N PHE A 126 10.51 -12.32 -8.49
CA PHE A 126 11.32 -11.67 -7.47
C PHE A 126 10.65 -10.37 -7.02
N ALA A 127 10.22 -9.52 -7.97
CA ALA A 127 9.55 -8.27 -7.66
C ALA A 127 8.24 -8.48 -6.87
N ASP A 128 7.43 -9.48 -7.24
CA ASP A 128 6.20 -9.80 -6.50
C ASP A 128 6.48 -10.22 -5.05
N ILE A 129 7.47 -11.09 -4.84
CA ILE A 129 7.85 -11.56 -3.50
C ILE A 129 8.43 -10.42 -2.67
N ALA A 130 9.30 -9.61 -3.26
CA ALA A 130 9.89 -8.47 -2.59
C ALA A 130 8.84 -7.42 -2.20
N LEU A 131 7.85 -7.14 -3.06
CA LEU A 131 6.74 -6.23 -2.76
C LEU A 131 5.84 -6.77 -1.65
N LYS A 132 5.52 -8.07 -1.66
CA LYS A 132 4.80 -8.72 -0.56
C LYS A 132 5.58 -8.58 0.75
N PHE A 133 6.87 -8.89 0.75
CA PHE A 133 7.70 -8.74 1.94
C PHE A 133 7.73 -7.28 2.44
N LEU A 134 7.92 -6.33 1.54
CA LEU A 134 7.97 -4.90 1.88
C LEU A 134 6.64 -4.39 2.46
N SER A 135 5.52 -4.78 1.87
CA SER A 135 4.19 -4.39 2.37
C SER A 135 3.90 -4.97 3.75
N PHE A 136 4.29 -6.23 4.02
CA PHE A 136 4.19 -6.81 5.36
C PHE A 136 5.13 -6.15 6.37
N ALA A 137 6.37 -5.84 5.98
CA ALA A 137 7.31 -5.13 6.83
C ALA A 137 6.78 -3.73 7.21
N MET A 138 6.23 -2.99 6.24
CA MET A 138 5.54 -1.72 6.46
C MET A 138 4.38 -1.86 7.43
N LEU A 139 3.49 -2.85 7.22
CA LEU A 139 2.37 -3.09 8.13
C LEU A 139 2.86 -3.39 9.56
N LEU A 140 3.89 -4.22 9.70
CA LEU A 140 4.47 -4.58 10.99
C LEU A 140 5.05 -3.36 11.72
N VAL A 141 5.82 -2.52 11.03
CA VAL A 141 6.35 -1.26 11.58
C VAL A 141 5.22 -0.33 12.03
N VAL A 142 4.19 -0.17 11.20
CA VAL A 142 3.02 0.66 11.53
C VAL A 142 2.30 0.09 12.76
N CYS A 143 2.09 -1.23 12.83
CA CYS A 143 1.46 -1.88 13.97
C CYS A 143 2.24 -1.66 15.27
N PHE A 144 3.58 -1.76 15.23
CA PHE A 144 4.42 -1.44 16.40
C PHE A 144 4.29 0.02 16.82
N PHE A 145 4.32 0.95 15.86
CA PHE A 145 4.18 2.38 16.14
C PHE A 145 2.80 2.72 16.72
N VAL A 146 1.75 2.13 16.17
CA VAL A 146 0.35 2.33 16.60
C VAL A 146 0.10 1.75 18.00
N LYS A 147 0.74 0.62 18.34
CA LYS A 147 0.63 -0.05 19.64
C LYS A 147 1.45 0.62 20.74
N SER A 148 2.57 1.27 20.40
CA SER A 148 3.46 1.90 21.38
C SER A 148 2.96 3.24 21.95
N LYS A 149 1.78 3.71 21.52
CA LYS A 149 1.09 4.92 22.00
C LYS A 149 -0.34 4.61 22.38
#